data_AF-A0A399DSN1-F1
#
_entry.id   AF-A0A399DSN1-F1
#
_cell.length_a   1.000
_cell.length_b   1.000
_cell.length_c   1.000
_cell.angle_alpha   90.00
_cell.angle_beta   90.00
_cell.angle_gamma   90.00
#
_symmetry.space_group_name_H-M   'P 1'
#
loop_
_entity.id
_entity.type
_entity.pdbx_description
1 polymer ?
#
loop_
_entity_poly.entity_id
_entity_poly.type
_entity_poly.pdbx_seq_one_letter_code
_entity_poly.pdbx_strand_id
1 'polypeptide(L)'
;MYRFFWFLDGQLAALQEAMLAWAQDVLRALGREEPLAIATDGKHLRGTRRGRKGEAALVFLSTLVQGLGLSLGSTAVTTSEAKAAEGWLVRMSDLGVDWLITGDAGVMSPTLAQQVVAQKGATSSRSRVTRKTCSS
;
A
#
# COMPACT_ATOMS: atom_id res chain seq x y z
N MET A 1 24.84 -9.65 3.19
CA MET A 1 23.37 -9.52 3.10
C MET A 1 22.71 -9.00 4.37
N TYR A 2 22.91 -9.58 5.56
CA TYR A 2 22.18 -9.14 6.77
C TYR A 2 22.37 -7.66 7.15
N ARG A 3 23.61 -7.15 7.10
CA ARG A 3 23.93 -5.73 7.33
C ARG A 3 23.31 -4.80 6.28
N PHE A 4 23.16 -5.29 5.05
CA PHE A 4 22.54 -4.54 3.94
C PHE A 4 21.03 -4.41 4.14
N PHE A 5 20.34 -5.51 4.50
CA PHE A 5 18.92 -5.44 4.82
C PHE A 5 18.63 -4.60 6.07
N TRP A 6 19.51 -4.62 7.07
CA TRP A 6 19.41 -3.72 8.23
C TRP A 6 19.57 -2.25 7.80
N PHE A 7 20.56 -1.95 6.97
CA PHE A 7 20.74 -0.60 6.46
C PHE A 7 19.53 -0.11 5.65
N LEU A 8 18.93 -0.98 4.82
CA LEU A 8 17.72 -0.68 4.05
C LEU A 8 16.50 -0.40 4.94
N ASP A 9 16.38 -1.03 6.11
CA ASP A 9 15.29 -0.76 7.05
C ASP A 9 15.27 0.71 7.48
N GLY A 10 16.45 1.29 7.73
CA GLY A 10 16.62 2.72 8.01
C GLY A 10 16.47 3.65 6.80
N GLN A 11 16.37 3.10 5.59
CA GLN A 11 16.29 3.83 4.31
C GLN A 11 15.02 3.51 3.53
N LEU A 12 13.99 2.96 4.20
CA LEU A 12 12.79 2.47 3.53
C LEU A 12 12.10 3.55 2.68
N ALA A 13 12.04 4.81 3.15
CA ALA A 13 11.49 5.92 2.38
C ALA A 13 12.27 6.17 1.07
N ALA A 14 13.60 6.30 1.16
CA ALA A 14 14.46 6.49 -0.01
C ALA A 14 14.39 5.31 -0.99
N LEU A 15 14.26 4.08 -0.48
CA LEU A 15 14.06 2.90 -1.32
C LEU A 15 12.71 2.95 -2.05
N GLN A 16 11.63 3.32 -1.36
CA GLN A 16 10.31 3.47 -1.97
C GLN A 16 10.32 4.52 -3.08
N GLU A 17 10.90 5.69 -2.81
CA GLU A 17 11.07 6.77 -3.79
C GLU A 17 11.85 6.28 -5.03
N ALA A 18 12.98 5.60 -4.83
CA ALA A 18 13.78 5.06 -5.92
C ALA A 18 13.01 4.01 -6.75
N MET A 19 12.25 3.13 -6.09
CA MET A 19 11.42 2.12 -6.76
C MET A 19 10.27 2.75 -7.55
N LEU A 20 9.68 3.83 -7.04
CA LEU A 20 8.63 4.59 -7.70
C LEU A 20 9.14 5.36 -8.92
N ALA A 21 10.27 6.04 -8.79
CA ALA A 21 10.92 6.72 -9.91
C ALA A 21 11.27 5.72 -11.03
N TRP A 22 11.83 4.57 -10.66
CA TRP A 22 12.09 3.50 -11.61
C TRP A 22 10.82 2.96 -12.26
N ALA A 23 9.74 2.74 -11.50
CA ALA A 23 8.46 2.28 -12.04
C ALA A 23 7.90 3.26 -13.09
N GLN A 24 8.00 4.55 -12.81
CA GLN A 24 7.56 5.60 -13.72
C GLN A 24 8.38 5.59 -15.02
N ASP A 25 9.71 5.52 -14.92
CA ASP A 25 10.59 5.50 -16.09
C ASP A 25 10.29 4.29 -16.99
N VAL A 26 10.04 3.13 -16.38
CA VAL A 26 9.66 1.92 -17.11
C VAL A 26 8.29 2.09 -17.76
N LEU A 27 7.29 2.61 -17.06
CA LEU A 27 5.95 2.81 -17.64
C LEU A 27 5.97 3.82 -18.79
N ARG A 28 6.75 4.90 -18.66
CA ARG A 28 6.99 5.87 -19.74
C ARG A 28 7.66 5.22 -20.94
N ALA A 29 8.71 4.43 -20.73
CA ALA A 29 9.38 3.69 -21.80
C ALA A 29 8.45 2.69 -22.51
N LEU A 30 7.44 2.18 -21.80
CA LEU A 30 6.39 1.29 -22.32
C LEU A 30 5.21 2.04 -22.96
N GLY A 31 5.24 3.37 -23.03
CA GLY A 31 4.16 4.18 -23.61
C GLY A 31 2.88 4.21 -22.78
N ARG A 32 2.96 3.93 -21.48
CA ARG A 32 1.81 3.98 -20.56
C ARG A 32 1.82 5.29 -19.79
N GLU A 33 0.96 6.22 -20.21
CA GLU A 33 0.75 7.52 -19.55
C GLU A 33 -0.38 7.49 -18.50
N GLU A 34 -0.96 6.33 -18.23
CA GLU A 34 -2.00 6.17 -17.22
C GLU A 34 -1.47 6.48 -15.80
N PRO A 35 -2.35 6.93 -14.87
CA PRO A 35 -1.97 7.12 -13.48
C PRO A 35 -1.33 5.87 -12.90
N LEU A 36 -0.31 6.05 -12.07
CA LEU A 36 0.37 4.93 -11.43
C LEU A 36 -0.62 4.17 -10.54
N ALA A 37 -1.02 2.97 -10.99
CA ALA A 37 -1.97 2.14 -10.28
C ALA A 37 -1.27 1.41 -9.13
N ILE A 38 -1.67 1.71 -7.90
CA ILE A 38 -1.07 1.20 -6.67
C ILE A 38 -2.13 0.36 -5.95
N ALA A 39 -1.78 -0.88 -5.59
CA ALA A 39 -2.62 -1.76 -4.81
C ALA A 39 -2.05 -1.94 -3.41
N THR A 40 -2.91 -1.86 -2.41
CA THR A 40 -2.54 -2.08 -1.01
C THR A 40 -3.42 -3.16 -0.41
N ASP A 41 -2.79 -4.21 0.14
CA ASP A 41 -3.48 -5.39 0.66
C ASP A 41 -2.85 -5.88 1.97
N GLY A 42 -3.71 -6.32 2.89
CA GLY A 42 -3.35 -6.91 4.17
C GLY A 42 -3.19 -8.42 4.06
N LYS A 43 -2.04 -8.96 4.48
CA LYS A 43 -1.76 -10.40 4.48
C LYS A 43 -1.46 -10.92 5.87
N HIS A 44 -2.23 -11.92 6.29
CA HIS A 44 -2.00 -12.65 7.52
C HIS A 44 -1.03 -13.82 7.28
N LEU A 45 0.16 -13.73 7.87
CA LEU A 45 1.09 -14.85 7.94
C LEU A 45 0.84 -15.65 9.21
N ARG A 46 0.51 -16.93 9.04
CA ARG A 46 0.40 -17.89 10.14
C ARG A 46 1.76 -18.53 10.34
N GLY A 47 2.36 -18.30 11.51
CA GLY A 47 3.68 -18.82 11.85
C GLY A 47 3.60 -20.27 12.30
N THR A 48 4.71 -21.00 12.13
CA THR A 48 4.86 -22.39 12.60
C THR A 48 5.69 -22.51 13.88
N ARG A 49 6.31 -21.42 14.37
CA ARG A 49 7.41 -21.48 15.37
C ARG A 49 6.99 -21.41 16.84
N ARG A 50 5.72 -21.18 17.19
CA ARG A 50 5.22 -21.28 18.57
C ARG A 50 3.87 -22.00 18.64
N GLY A 51 3.91 -23.32 18.68
CA GLY A 51 3.06 -24.17 19.54
C GLY A 51 1.53 -24.22 19.37
N ARG A 52 0.87 -23.32 18.64
CA ARG A 52 -0.58 -23.38 18.40
C ARG A 52 -0.90 -23.16 16.93
N LYS A 53 -1.33 -24.24 16.26
CA LYS A 53 -1.98 -24.16 14.93
C LYS A 53 -3.15 -23.16 15.04
N GLY A 54 -3.09 -22.04 14.32
CA GLY A 54 -4.26 -21.18 14.09
C GLY A 54 -4.14 -19.71 14.50
N GLU A 55 -3.12 -19.30 15.26
CA GLU A 55 -2.92 -17.87 15.59
C GLU A 55 -2.19 -17.15 14.43
N ALA A 56 -2.69 -15.96 14.07
CA ALA A 56 -2.01 -15.08 13.12
C ALA A 56 -0.69 -14.64 13.76
N ALA A 57 0.44 -15.07 13.19
CA ALA A 57 1.74 -14.77 13.79
C ALA A 57 2.17 -13.33 13.46
N LEU A 58 1.86 -12.86 12.25
CA LEU A 58 2.18 -11.53 11.76
C LEU A 58 1.14 -11.09 10.74
N VAL A 59 0.68 -9.85 10.82
CA VAL A 59 -0.15 -9.20 9.77
C VAL A 59 0.74 -8.19 9.08
N PHE A 60 0.78 -8.21 7.76
CA PHE A 60 1.56 -7.26 6.97
C PHE A 60 0.68 -6.56 5.96
N LEU A 61 0.80 -5.24 5.89
CA LEU A 61 0.24 -4.46 4.80
C LEU A 61 1.31 -4.35 3.72
N SER A 62 0.99 -4.74 2.48
CA SER A 62 1.91 -4.64 1.34
C SER A 62 1.34 -3.74 0.28
N THR A 63 2.20 -2.93 -0.33
CA THR A 63 1.82 -2.04 -1.43
C THR A 63 2.58 -2.39 -2.70
N LEU A 64 1.88 -2.42 -3.82
CA LEU A 64 2.37 -2.90 -5.12
C LEU A 64 1.97 -1.93 -6.24
N VAL A 65 2.89 -1.65 -7.16
CA VAL A 65 2.59 -1.02 -8.44
C VAL A 65 2.02 -2.07 -9.40
N GLN A 66 0.76 -1.91 -9.75
CA GLN A 66 0.06 -2.73 -10.72
C GLN A 66 0.63 -2.51 -12.13
N GLY A 67 0.63 -3.55 -12.94
CA GLY A 67 1.21 -3.51 -14.29
C GLY A 67 2.72 -3.80 -14.36
N LEU A 68 3.48 -3.51 -13.30
CA LEU A 68 4.90 -3.87 -13.18
C LEU A 68 5.16 -5.03 -12.23
N GLY A 69 4.21 -5.37 -11.35
CA GLY A 69 4.42 -6.38 -10.31
C GLY A 69 5.45 -5.96 -9.27
N LEU A 70 5.68 -4.66 -9.11
CA LEU A 70 6.71 -4.11 -8.23
C LEU A 70 6.15 -3.89 -6.83
N SER A 71 6.74 -4.52 -5.81
CA SER A 71 6.39 -4.23 -4.41
C SER A 71 7.14 -3.01 -3.92
N LEU A 72 6.42 -1.98 -3.48
CA LEU A 72 7.00 -0.79 -2.85
C LEU A 72 7.42 -1.06 -1.41
N GLY A 73 6.85 -2.10 -0.81
CA GLY A 73 7.29 -2.68 0.45
C GLY A 73 6.13 -3.15 1.29
N SER A 74 6.46 -3.57 2.50
CA SER A 74 5.53 -4.16 3.45
C SER A 74 5.81 -3.66 4.85
N THR A 75 4.75 -3.38 5.62
CA THR A 75 4.86 -2.99 7.03
C THR A 75 4.07 -3.93 7.91
N ALA A 76 4.59 -4.24 9.11
CA ALA A 76 3.84 -5.00 10.09
C ALA A 76 2.68 -4.17 10.63
N VAL A 77 1.49 -4.78 10.70
CA VAL A 77 0.28 -4.16 11.23
C VAL A 77 0.20 -4.49 12.71
N THR A 78 0.37 -3.47 13.55
CA THR A 78 0.37 -3.61 15.02
C THR A 78 -0.98 -3.29 15.66
N THR A 79 -1.82 -2.50 14.98
CA THR A 79 -3.11 -2.03 15.52
C THR A 79 -4.25 -2.20 14.51
N SER A 80 -4.19 -1.51 13.37
CA SER A 80 -5.15 -1.66 12.28
C SER A 80 -4.49 -1.45 10.93
N GLU A 81 -5.01 -2.13 9.90
CA GLU A 81 -4.52 -2.01 8.53
C GLU A 81 -4.68 -0.58 8.00
N ALA A 82 -5.78 0.09 8.34
CA ALA A 82 -6.01 1.50 8.03
C ALA A 82 -4.91 2.42 8.59
N LYS A 83 -4.52 2.27 9.86
CA LYS A 83 -3.43 3.09 10.44
C LYS A 83 -2.08 2.79 9.81
N ALA A 84 -1.83 1.53 9.47
CA ALA A 84 -0.62 1.15 8.75
C ALA A 84 -0.59 1.77 7.33
N ALA A 85 -1.75 1.86 6.67
CA ALA A 85 -1.88 2.48 5.35
C ALA A 85 -1.69 4.01 5.41
N GLU A 86 -2.21 4.67 6.44
CA GLU A 86 -2.01 6.11 6.66
C GLU A 86 -0.52 6.44 6.82
N GLY A 87 0.22 5.66 7.61
CA GLY A 87 1.67 5.82 7.76
C GLY A 87 2.46 5.56 6.47
N TRP A 88 1.91 4.75 5.57
CA TRP A 88 2.48 4.50 4.24
C TRP A 88 2.25 5.69 3.30
N LEU A 89 1.08 6.32 3.39
CA LEU A 89 0.71 7.42 2.50
C LEU A 89 1.56 8.67 2.68
N VAL A 90 2.05 8.92 3.90
CA VAL A 90 3.01 10.00 4.19
C VAL A 90 4.28 9.90 3.34
N ARG A 91 4.60 8.70 2.82
CA ARG A 91 5.78 8.47 1.98
C ARG A 91 5.49 8.51 0.47
N MET A 92 4.23 8.77 0.08
CA MET A 92 3.78 8.83 -1.32
C MET A 92 3.59 10.27 -1.81
N SER A 93 3.67 11.29 -0.94
CA SER A 93 3.37 12.69 -1.30
C SER A 93 4.32 13.28 -2.33
N ASP A 94 5.53 12.73 -2.44
CA ASP A 94 6.63 13.32 -3.21
C ASP A 94 6.71 12.74 -4.63
N LEU A 95 5.68 12.01 -5.04
CA LEU A 95 5.62 11.27 -6.30
C LEU A 95 5.64 12.16 -7.55
N GLY A 96 5.15 13.39 -7.49
CA GLY A 96 5.12 14.31 -8.64
C GLY A 96 4.35 13.80 -9.88
N VAL A 97 3.56 12.74 -9.73
CA VAL A 97 2.78 12.08 -10.79
C VAL A 97 1.36 11.82 -10.35
N ASP A 98 0.46 11.63 -11.31
CA ASP A 98 -0.89 11.14 -11.01
C ASP A 98 -0.83 9.66 -10.60
N TRP A 99 -1.46 9.31 -9.50
CA TRP A 99 -1.50 7.94 -8.98
C TRP A 99 -2.87 7.59 -8.42
N LEU A 100 -3.21 6.31 -8.47
CA LEU A 100 -4.45 5.75 -7.97
C LEU A 100 -4.13 4.66 -6.96
N ILE A 101 -4.59 4.82 -5.72
CA ILE A 101 -4.53 3.74 -4.73
C ILE A 101 -5.82 2.93 -4.70
N THR A 102 -5.64 1.62 -4.70
CA THR A 102 -6.70 0.63 -4.61
C THR A 102 -6.47 -0.24 -3.37
N GLY A 103 -7.55 -0.59 -2.69
CA GLY A 103 -7.48 -1.40 -1.47
C GLY A 103 -8.86 -1.85 -1.02
N ASP A 104 -8.90 -2.77 -0.08
CA ASP A 104 -10.15 -3.23 0.50
C ASP A 104 -10.77 -2.16 1.43
N ALA A 105 -12.02 -2.40 1.86
CA ALA A 105 -12.70 -1.47 2.76
C ALA A 105 -12.09 -1.38 4.17
N GLY A 106 -11.30 -2.38 4.60
CA GLY A 106 -10.62 -2.38 5.89
C GLY A 106 -9.38 -1.49 5.91
N VAL A 107 -8.74 -1.36 4.76
CA VAL A 107 -7.60 -0.47 4.52
C VAL A 107 -8.08 0.97 4.24
N MET A 108 -9.16 1.13 3.47
CA MET A 108 -9.62 2.43 2.97
C MET A 108 -10.46 3.21 3.99
N SER A 109 -9.79 3.91 4.92
CA SER A 109 -10.43 4.80 5.89
C SER A 109 -10.78 6.18 5.28
N PRO A 110 -11.77 6.92 5.84
CA PRO A 110 -12.03 8.30 5.43
C PRO A 110 -10.81 9.22 5.60
N THR A 111 -10.01 8.99 6.64
CA THR A 111 -8.77 9.72 6.91
C THR A 111 -7.74 9.46 5.80
N LEU A 112 -7.58 8.20 5.39
CA LEU A 112 -6.69 7.82 4.29
C LEU A 112 -7.14 8.50 2.99
N ALA A 113 -8.43 8.48 2.68
CA ALA A 113 -8.96 9.11 1.47
C ALA A 113 -8.70 10.64 1.46
N GLN A 114 -8.85 11.32 2.60
CA GLN A 114 -8.52 12.74 2.71
C GLN A 114 -7.02 13.01 2.46
N GLN A 115 -6.14 12.17 3.00
CA GLN A 115 -4.69 12.28 2.77
C GLN A 115 -4.33 12.05 1.30
N VAL A 116 -4.96 11.08 0.63
CA VAL A 116 -4.75 10.81 -0.80
C VAL A 116 -5.16 12.01 -1.66
N VAL A 117 -6.34 12.57 -1.39
CA VAL A 117 -6.82 13.75 -2.11
C VAL A 117 -5.91 14.97 -1.86
N ALA A 118 -5.42 15.14 -0.63
CA ALA A 118 -4.47 16.21 -0.30
C ALA A 118 -3.14 16.09 -1.08
N GLN A 119 -2.74 14.86 -1.42
CA GLN A 119 -1.56 14.55 -2.24
C GLN A 119 -1.86 14.49 -3.75
N LYS A 120 -3.04 14.95 -4.19
CA LYS A 120 -3.53 14.89 -5.59
C LYS A 120 -3.63 13.46 -6.16
N GLY A 121 -3.62 12.44 -5.30
CA GLY A 121 -3.91 11.07 -5.72
C GLY A 121 -5.41 10.81 -5.84
N ALA A 122 -5.75 9.69 -6.49
CA ALA A 122 -7.11 9.16 -6.53
C ALA A 122 -7.21 7.89 -5.65
N THR A 123 -8.41 7.61 -5.13
CA THR A 123 -8.70 6.37 -4.40
C THR A 123 -9.80 5.57 -5.07
N SER A 124 -9.68 4.25 -5.10
CA SER A 124 -10.77 3.34 -5.42
C SER A 124 -10.85 2.23 -4.38
N SER A 125 -12.04 2.00 -3.81
CA SER A 125 -12.25 0.92 -2.85
C SER A 125 -13.50 0.13 -3.22
N ARG A 126 -13.45 -1.18 -2.94
CA ARG A 126 -14.62 -2.04 -3.06
C ARG A 126 -15.36 -2.03 -1.73
N SER A 127 -16.52 -1.36 -1.68
CA SER A 127 -17.37 -1.35 -0.49
C SER A 127 -17.78 -2.78 -0.11
N ARG A 128 -17.48 -3.18 1.13
CA ARG A 128 -17.96 -4.45 1.71
C ARG A 128 -19.37 -4.32 2.31
N VAL A 129 -19.88 -3.09 2.45
CA VAL A 129 -21.19 -2.80 3.01
C VAL A 129 -22.21 -2.64 1.87
N THR A 130 -23.16 -3.55 1.79
CA THR A 130 -24.41 -3.34 1.05
C THR A 130 -25.16 -2.21 1.73
N ARG A 131 -25.18 -1.01 1.12
CA ARG A 131 -26.14 0.02 1.51
C ARG A 131 -27.53 -0.57 1.29
N LYS A 132 -28.30 -0.77 2.36
CA LYS A 132 -29.75 -0.97 2.21
C LYS A 132 -30.27 0.30 1.54
N THR A 133 -30.75 0.16 0.33
CA THR A 133 -31.48 1.21 -0.37
C THR A 133 -32.69 1.57 0.49
N CYS A 134 -32.70 2.76 1.08
CA CYS A 134 -33.93 3.35 1.59
C CYS A 134 -34.80 3.63 0.37
N SER A 135 -35.82 2.79 0.17
CA SER A 135 -36.98 3.12 -0.65
C SER A 135 -37.72 4.25 0.07
N SER A 136 -37.64 5.45 -0.48
CA SER A 136 -38.56 6.56 -0.21
C SER A 136 -39.93 6.29 -0.80
#